data_AF-A0A087VER3-F1
#
_entry.id   AF-A0A087VER3-F1
#
_cell.length_a   1.000
_cell.length_b   1.000
_cell.length_c   1.000
_cell.angle_alpha   90.00
_cell.angle_beta   90.00
_cell.angle_gamma   90.00
#
_symmetry.space_group_name_H-M   'P 1'
#
loop_
_entity.id
_entity.type
_entity.pdbx_description
1 polymer ?
#
loop_
_entity_poly.entity_id
_entity_poly.type
_entity_poly.pdbx_seq_one_letter_code
_entity_poly.pdbx_strand_id
1 'polypeptide(L)'
;ATSRPLYLILDDNFYYQSMRYEVYQLARKYSLSFCQIFLECPLECCLQRNRQRSHPLPDQTISLMARKIEMPDLKKNAWEQNSLILKSFDCTSEDNEQIISLLTTALENPVKQNEENTEQKEADRATCAASAVHQADQTCRRIISQTMKDAKDKNVCPSEMKSLAEELNKLKAEFLEDLRQGNNLKKQNQYFDPATSIISSFQHEATNVVNKYI
;
A
#
# COMPACT_ATOMS: atom_id res chain seq x y z
N ALA A 1 35.52 -13.17 24.22
CA ALA A 1 34.16 -13.34 24.75
C ALA A 1 33.22 -13.42 23.56
N THR A 2 32.48 -14.51 23.40
CA THR A 2 31.43 -14.60 22.37
C THR A 2 30.30 -13.63 22.76
N SER A 3 30.04 -12.63 21.92
CA SER A 3 28.92 -11.72 22.13
C SER A 3 27.62 -12.51 22.08
N ARG A 4 26.79 -12.41 23.13
CA ARG A 4 25.46 -13.01 23.12
C ARG A 4 24.58 -12.30 22.08
N PRO A 5 23.72 -13.03 21.35
CA PRO A 5 22.81 -12.41 20.40
C PRO A 5 21.83 -11.48 21.13
N LEU A 6 21.60 -10.30 20.56
CA LEU A 6 20.55 -9.37 20.99
C LEU A 6 19.29 -9.68 20.21
N TYR A 7 18.18 -9.88 20.92
CA TYR A 7 16.86 -10.09 20.31
C TYR A 7 16.04 -8.81 20.44
N LEU A 8 15.40 -8.42 19.33
CA LEU A 8 14.42 -7.34 19.29
C LEU A 8 13.05 -7.98 19.10
N ILE A 9 12.20 -7.88 20.12
CA ILE A 9 10.83 -8.40 20.07
C ILE A 9 9.91 -7.24 19.73
N LEU A 10 9.19 -7.36 18.62
CA LEU A 10 8.13 -6.43 18.25
C LEU A 10 6.80 -7.05 18.66
N ASP A 11 6.18 -6.49 19.69
CA ASP A 11 4.87 -6.92 20.19
C ASP A 11 3.79 -6.04 19.57
N ASP A 12 3.23 -6.51 18.45
CA ASP A 12 2.10 -5.89 17.75
C ASP A 12 1.22 -6.97 17.12
N ASN A 13 0.01 -6.61 16.71
CA ASN A 13 -0.92 -7.51 16.04
C ASN A 13 -0.50 -7.89 14.61
N PHE A 14 0.36 -7.07 13.98
CA PHE A 14 0.79 -7.22 12.58
C PHE A 14 -0.33 -7.67 11.64
N TYR A 15 -1.45 -6.94 11.71
CA TYR A 15 -2.73 -7.30 11.11
C TYR A 15 -2.67 -7.62 9.61
N TYR A 16 -1.88 -6.85 8.87
CA TYR A 16 -1.67 -7.02 7.43
C TYR A 16 -0.29 -7.61 7.14
N GLN A 17 -0.19 -8.42 6.08
CA GLN A 17 1.06 -8.95 5.55
C GLN A 17 2.05 -7.83 5.21
N SER A 18 1.57 -6.68 4.72
CA SER A 18 2.41 -5.52 4.42
C SER A 18 3.17 -5.00 5.65
N MET A 19 2.54 -5.01 6.83
CA MET A 19 3.17 -4.58 8.08
C MET A 19 4.34 -5.51 8.46
N ARG A 20 4.14 -6.83 8.32
CA ARG A 20 5.22 -7.82 8.54
C ARG A 20 6.33 -7.67 7.49
N TYR A 21 5.96 -7.40 6.25
CA TYR A 21 6.92 -7.24 5.16
C TYR A 21 7.80 -6.00 5.34
N GLU A 22 7.29 -4.91 5.92
CA GLU A 22 8.11 -3.74 6.29
C GLU A 22 9.20 -4.10 7.31
N VAL A 23 8.86 -4.88 8.33
CA VAL A 23 9.84 -5.38 9.31
C VAL A 23 10.87 -6.29 8.65
N TYR A 24 10.43 -7.22 7.79
CA TYR A 24 11.33 -8.08 7.03
C TYR A 24 12.29 -7.25 6.15
N GLN A 25 11.80 -6.19 5.51
CA GLN A 25 12.63 -5.29 4.70
C GLN A 25 13.69 -4.56 5.55
N LEU A 26 13.35 -4.16 6.78
CA LEU A 26 14.32 -3.59 7.72
C LEU A 26 15.37 -4.63 8.13
N ALA A 27 14.94 -5.85 8.46
CA ALA A 27 15.85 -6.94 8.78
C ALA A 27 16.81 -7.20 7.62
N ARG A 28 16.28 -7.30 6.39
CA ARG A 28 17.09 -7.40 5.16
C ARG A 28 18.05 -6.23 4.99
N LYS A 29 17.58 -4.99 5.18
CA LYS A 29 18.40 -3.77 5.02
C LYS A 29 19.60 -3.75 5.96
N TYR A 30 19.47 -4.31 7.17
CA TYR A 30 20.55 -4.31 8.15
C TYR A 30 21.21 -5.68 8.29
N SER A 31 20.95 -6.61 7.37
CA SER A 31 21.46 -7.99 7.40
C SER A 31 21.18 -8.71 8.73
N LEU A 32 20.00 -8.46 9.31
CA LEU A 32 19.54 -9.06 10.55
C LEU A 32 18.80 -10.37 10.26
N SER A 33 18.81 -11.26 11.25
CA SER A 33 17.91 -12.40 11.31
C SER A 33 16.47 -11.96 11.49
N PHE A 34 15.54 -12.69 10.87
CA PHE A 34 14.11 -12.45 10.96
C PHE A 34 13.37 -13.77 11.14
N CYS A 35 12.43 -13.77 12.07
CA CYS A 35 11.43 -14.81 12.25
C CYS A 35 10.14 -14.20 12.79
N GLN A 36 9.03 -14.89 12.60
CA GLN A 36 7.73 -14.46 13.10
C GLN A 36 7.05 -15.58 13.88
N ILE A 37 6.39 -15.20 14.98
CA ILE A 37 5.57 -16.09 15.78
C ILE A 37 4.14 -15.57 15.67
N PHE A 38 3.26 -16.37 15.10
CA PHE A 38 1.85 -16.06 14.98
C PHE A 38 1.06 -16.81 16.06
N LEU A 39 0.42 -16.07 16.96
CA LEU A 39 -0.37 -16.63 18.05
C LEU A 39 -1.82 -16.80 17.59
N GLU A 40 -2.16 -17.99 17.11
CA GLU A 40 -3.51 -18.33 16.69
C GLU A 40 -4.39 -18.61 17.93
N CYS A 41 -5.52 -17.92 18.03
CA CYS A 41 -6.47 -18.09 19.12
C CYS A 41 -7.90 -18.13 18.58
N PRO A 42 -8.74 -19.09 19.01
CA PRO A 42 -10.16 -19.08 18.67
C PRO A 42 -10.84 -17.75 19.06
N LEU A 43 -11.77 -17.29 18.22
CA LEU A 43 -12.46 -16.00 18.40
C LEU A 43 -13.18 -15.93 19.75
N GLU A 44 -13.81 -17.03 20.16
CA GLU A 44 -14.54 -17.18 21.40
C GLU A 44 -13.63 -16.91 22.61
N CYS A 45 -12.42 -17.49 22.59
CA CYS A 45 -11.39 -17.26 23.60
C CYS A 45 -10.92 -15.80 23.59
N CYS A 46 -10.71 -15.21 22.41
CA CYS A 46 -10.34 -13.79 22.27
C CYS A 46 -11.40 -12.86 22.87
N LEU A 47 -12.68 -13.12 22.60
CA LEU A 47 -13.81 -12.35 23.14
C LEU A 47 -13.92 -12.49 24.66
N GLN A 48 -13.78 -13.72 25.18
CA GLN A 48 -13.78 -13.97 26.61
C GLN A 48 -12.64 -13.21 27.32
N ARG A 49 -11.41 -13.30 26.80
CA ARG A 49 -10.25 -12.57 27.34
C ARG A 49 -10.43 -11.06 27.21
N ASN A 50 -10.99 -10.57 26.10
CA ASN A 50 -11.24 -9.15 25.89
C ASN A 50 -12.18 -8.55 26.96
N ARG A 51 -13.26 -9.26 27.30
CA ARG A 51 -14.22 -8.83 28.34
C ARG A 51 -13.61 -8.77 29.76
N GLN A 52 -12.49 -9.45 29.99
CA GLN A 52 -11.75 -9.44 31.25
C GLN A 52 -10.72 -8.31 31.34
N ARG A 53 -10.48 -7.56 30.25
CA ARG A 53 -9.54 -6.43 30.25
C ARG A 53 -10.10 -5.26 31.06
N SER A 54 -9.21 -4.43 31.61
CA SER A 54 -9.60 -3.18 32.27
C SER A 54 -10.38 -2.24 31.35
N HIS A 55 -10.01 -2.22 30.06
CA HIS A 55 -10.66 -1.44 29.02
C HIS A 55 -10.97 -2.37 27.83
N PRO A 56 -12.13 -3.03 27.81
CA PRO A 56 -12.49 -3.94 26.74
C PRO A 56 -12.75 -3.18 25.44
N LEU A 57 -12.35 -3.77 24.31
CA LEU A 57 -12.74 -3.31 22.99
C LEU A 57 -14.17 -3.78 22.66
N PRO A 58 -14.89 -3.13 21.73
CA PRO A 58 -16.15 -3.67 21.24
C PRO A 58 -15.96 -5.06 20.61
N ASP A 59 -16.84 -6.01 20.94
CA ASP A 59 -16.78 -7.39 20.42
C ASP A 59 -16.80 -7.44 18.87
N GLN A 60 -17.49 -6.48 18.25
CA GLN A 60 -17.53 -6.32 16.79
C GLN A 60 -16.15 -6.03 16.21
N THR A 61 -15.33 -5.23 16.91
CA THR A 61 -13.95 -4.93 16.50
C THR A 61 -13.10 -6.20 16.49
N ILE A 62 -13.15 -7.00 17.56
CA ILE A 62 -12.41 -8.27 17.64
C ILE A 62 -12.88 -9.26 16.58
N SER A 63 -14.20 -9.34 16.35
CA SER A 63 -14.78 -10.21 15.32
C SER A 63 -14.37 -9.78 13.91
N LEU A 64 -14.33 -8.48 13.63
CA LEU A 64 -13.82 -7.94 12.37
C LEU A 64 -12.33 -8.23 12.20
N MET A 65 -11.56 -8.09 13.28
CA MET A 65 -10.13 -8.39 13.27
C MET A 65 -9.88 -9.86 12.91
N ALA A 66 -10.54 -10.79 13.58
CA ALA A 66 -10.39 -12.22 13.30
C ALA A 66 -10.73 -12.59 11.84
N ARG A 67 -11.64 -11.86 11.19
CA ARG A 67 -12.03 -12.11 9.79
C ARG A 67 -11.04 -11.59 8.75
N LYS A 68 -10.28 -10.52 9.04
CA LYS A 68 -9.34 -9.95 8.06
C LYS A 68 -7.87 -10.05 8.45
N ILE A 69 -7.53 -10.60 9.61
CA ILE A 69 -6.13 -10.85 9.95
C ILE A 69 -5.51 -11.77 8.90
N GLU A 70 -4.39 -11.36 8.34
CA GLU A 70 -3.73 -12.08 7.26
C GLU A 70 -2.72 -13.07 7.85
N MET A 71 -3.03 -14.37 7.77
CA MET A 71 -2.13 -15.43 8.23
C MET A 71 -0.81 -15.43 7.45
N PRO A 72 0.32 -15.82 8.09
CA PRO A 72 1.54 -16.18 7.39
C PRO A 72 1.31 -17.23 6.30
N ASP A 73 1.86 -17.02 5.10
CA ASP A 73 1.76 -17.98 4.00
C ASP A 73 3.16 -18.45 3.56
N LEU A 74 3.62 -19.53 4.18
CA LEU A 74 4.94 -20.13 3.93
C LEU A 74 5.07 -20.71 2.51
N LYS A 75 3.96 -20.99 1.81
CA LYS A 75 4.01 -21.55 0.45
C LYS A 75 4.16 -20.46 -0.59
N LYS A 76 3.43 -19.36 -0.41
CA LYS A 76 3.42 -18.23 -1.35
C LYS A 76 4.58 -17.27 -1.11
N ASN A 77 4.96 -17.05 0.15
CA ASN A 77 5.91 -16.02 0.53
C ASN A 77 7.20 -16.64 1.06
N ALA A 78 8.23 -16.72 0.21
CA ALA A 78 9.55 -17.22 0.62
C ALA A 78 10.20 -16.43 1.77
N TRP A 79 9.80 -15.18 1.97
CA TRP A 79 10.29 -14.35 3.08
C TRP A 79 9.61 -14.66 4.43
N GLU A 80 8.49 -15.39 4.43
CA GLU A 80 7.79 -15.86 5.63
C GLU A 80 8.20 -17.29 6.02
N GLN A 81 9.25 -17.89 5.44
CA GLN A 81 9.64 -19.28 5.76
C GLN A 81 9.94 -19.50 7.24
N ASN A 82 10.52 -18.50 7.92
CA ASN A 82 10.79 -18.54 9.36
C ASN A 82 9.56 -18.10 10.16
N SER A 83 8.42 -18.73 9.91
CA SER A 83 7.17 -18.51 10.65
C SER A 83 6.80 -19.71 11.49
N LEU A 84 6.43 -19.46 12.75
CA LEU A 84 5.84 -20.45 13.63
C LEU A 84 4.43 -20.05 14.01
N ILE A 85 3.45 -20.92 13.79
CA ILE A 85 2.06 -20.71 14.19
C ILE A 85 1.82 -21.51 15.47
N LEU A 86 1.56 -20.82 16.57
CA LEU A 86 1.30 -21.42 17.88
C LEU A 86 -0.15 -21.23 18.27
N LYS A 87 -0.75 -22.27 18.86
CA LYS A 87 -2.11 -22.21 19.37
C LYS A 87 -2.11 -21.63 20.78
N SER A 88 -2.69 -20.45 20.95
CA SER A 88 -2.61 -19.61 22.17
C SER A 88 -3.45 -20.09 23.36
N PHE A 89 -4.01 -21.31 23.33
CA PHE A 89 -4.85 -21.80 24.42
C PHE A 89 -4.07 -22.49 25.54
N ASP A 90 -3.01 -23.25 25.22
CA ASP A 90 -2.15 -23.94 26.19
C ASP A 90 -0.69 -23.82 25.77
N CYS A 91 0.11 -23.01 26.47
CA CYS A 91 1.55 -22.91 26.21
C CYS A 91 2.24 -24.13 26.82
N THR A 92 2.76 -25.01 25.98
CA THR A 92 3.39 -26.28 26.37
C THR A 92 4.92 -26.18 26.41
N SER A 93 5.59 -27.16 27.02
CA SER A 93 7.04 -27.25 26.91
C SER A 93 7.50 -27.44 25.47
N GLU A 94 6.70 -28.11 24.64
CA GLU A 94 6.95 -28.32 23.21
C GLU A 94 6.92 -26.99 22.43
N ASP A 95 6.05 -26.06 22.79
CA ASP A 95 6.03 -24.73 22.17
C ASP A 95 7.31 -23.95 22.46
N ASN A 96 7.84 -24.06 23.68
CA ASN A 96 9.12 -23.44 24.02
C ASN A 96 10.27 -24.01 23.18
N GLU A 97 10.30 -25.33 22.98
CA GLU A 97 11.31 -25.98 22.14
C GLU A 97 11.21 -25.52 20.67
N GLN A 98 9.99 -25.41 20.14
CA GLN A 98 9.76 -24.90 18.78
C GLN A 98 10.22 -23.44 18.64
N ILE A 99 9.95 -22.59 19.64
CA ILE A 99 10.40 -21.19 19.64
C ILE A 99 11.93 -21.13 19.66
N ILE A 100 12.59 -21.87 20.53
CA ILE A 100 14.06 -21.90 20.62
C ILE A 100 14.67 -22.42 19.31
N SER A 101 14.08 -23.44 18.71
CA SER A 101 14.50 -23.96 17.40
C SER A 101 14.37 -22.93 16.29
N LEU A 102 13.24 -22.20 16.24
CA LEU A 102 13.02 -21.11 15.30
C LEU A 102 14.07 -20.00 15.46
N LEU A 103 14.31 -19.55 16.69
CA LEU A 103 15.29 -18.50 16.98
C LEU A 103 16.71 -18.91 16.57
N THR A 104 17.08 -20.16 16.86
CA THR A 104 18.39 -20.71 16.47
C THR A 104 18.54 -20.75 14.95
N THR A 105 17.53 -21.29 14.26
CA THR A 105 17.50 -21.38 12.79
C THR A 105 17.59 -20.00 12.13
N ALA A 106 16.87 -19.00 12.68
CA ALA A 106 16.89 -17.65 12.17
C ALA A 106 18.26 -16.97 12.39
N LEU A 107 18.91 -17.20 13.54
CA LEU A 107 20.25 -16.66 13.83
C LEU A 107 21.33 -17.22 12.91
N GLU A 108 21.24 -18.50 12.55
CA GLU A 108 22.16 -19.15 11.61
C GLU A 108 21.98 -18.66 10.16
N ASN A 109 20.80 -18.12 9.84
CA ASN A 109 20.43 -17.68 8.50
C ASN A 109 19.95 -16.22 8.45
N PRO A 110 20.86 -15.23 8.65
CA PRO A 110 20.50 -13.81 8.53
C PRO A 110 19.96 -13.46 7.14
N VAL A 111 19.00 -12.54 7.09
CA VAL A 111 18.41 -12.10 5.83
C VAL A 111 19.42 -11.25 5.08
N LYS A 112 19.97 -11.76 3.98
CA LYS A 112 20.98 -11.04 3.20
C LYS A 112 20.36 -9.85 2.47
N GLN A 113 21.06 -8.72 2.46
CA GLN A 113 20.80 -7.66 1.49
C GLN A 113 20.89 -8.26 0.08
N ASN A 114 19.87 -8.07 -0.75
CA ASN A 114 20.04 -8.29 -2.18
C ASN A 114 20.85 -7.10 -2.72
N GLU A 115 22.00 -7.38 -3.36
CA GLU A 115 22.69 -6.38 -4.19
C GLU A 115 21.85 -6.00 -5.43
N GLU A 116 20.86 -6.82 -5.81
CA GLU A 116 19.99 -6.58 -6.96
C GLU A 116 18.73 -5.77 -6.59
N ASN A 117 18.54 -4.65 -7.32
CA ASN A 117 17.28 -3.94 -7.57
C ASN A 117 16.75 -2.94 -6.53
N THR A 118 17.58 -2.11 -5.91
CA THR A 118 17.10 -0.78 -5.45
C THR A 118 17.04 0.21 -6.61
N GLU A 119 18.13 0.33 -7.39
CA GLU A 119 18.20 1.25 -8.53
C GLU A 119 17.28 0.83 -9.68
N GLN A 120 17.21 -0.46 -10.01
CA GLN A 120 16.31 -0.94 -11.07
C GLN A 120 14.84 -0.82 -10.68
N LYS A 121 14.46 -1.03 -9.40
CA LYS A 121 13.07 -0.82 -8.96
C LYS A 121 12.68 0.65 -8.93
N GLU A 122 13.61 1.55 -8.61
CA GLU A 122 13.38 2.99 -8.72
C GLU A 122 13.30 3.43 -10.19
N ALA A 123 14.15 2.88 -11.06
CA ALA A 123 14.08 3.08 -12.50
C ALA A 123 12.78 2.52 -13.11
N ASP A 124 12.33 1.35 -12.66
CA ASP A 124 11.09 0.72 -13.11
C ASP A 124 9.86 1.50 -12.58
N ARG A 125 9.91 2.01 -11.34
CA ARG A 125 8.88 2.94 -10.81
C ARG A 125 8.87 4.25 -11.59
N ALA A 126 10.03 4.81 -11.92
CA ALA A 126 10.13 6.02 -12.74
C ALA A 126 9.61 5.77 -14.18
N THR A 127 9.86 4.58 -14.72
CA THR A 127 9.36 4.16 -16.04
C THR A 127 7.84 3.93 -16.03
N CYS A 128 7.30 3.32 -14.97
CA CYS A 128 5.86 3.20 -14.76
C CYS A 128 5.19 4.56 -14.57
N ALA A 129 5.81 5.48 -13.82
CA ALA A 129 5.33 6.85 -13.67
C ALA A 129 5.36 7.61 -15.01
N ALA A 130 6.42 7.45 -15.80
CA ALA A 130 6.51 8.02 -17.15
C ALA A 130 5.42 7.45 -18.07
N SER A 131 5.13 6.16 -17.98
CA SER A 131 4.03 5.51 -18.72
C SER A 131 2.66 6.06 -18.30
N ALA A 132 2.41 6.21 -16.99
CA ALA A 132 1.16 6.77 -16.47
C ALA A 132 0.96 8.24 -16.86
N VAL A 133 2.01 9.07 -16.77
CA VAL A 133 2.00 10.48 -17.21
C VAL A 133 1.75 10.59 -18.71
N HIS A 134 2.37 9.71 -19.50
CA HIS A 134 2.15 9.68 -20.95
C HIS A 134 0.71 9.28 -21.32
N GLN A 135 0.14 8.27 -20.65
CA GLN A 135 -1.27 7.89 -20.83
C GLN A 135 -2.24 9.00 -20.38
N ALA A 136 -1.93 9.68 -19.28
CA ALA A 136 -2.68 10.82 -18.79
C ALA A 136 -2.65 11.99 -19.79
N ASP A 137 -1.48 12.35 -20.34
CA ASP A 137 -1.37 13.42 -21.36
C ASP A 137 -2.16 13.06 -22.62
N GLN A 138 -2.05 11.81 -23.10
CA GLN A 138 -2.80 11.39 -24.28
C GLN A 138 -4.31 11.47 -24.06
N THR A 139 -4.78 11.10 -22.87
CA THR A 139 -6.20 11.17 -22.49
C THR A 139 -6.66 12.62 -22.34
N CYS A 140 -5.87 13.49 -21.72
CA CYS A 140 -6.17 14.91 -21.60
C CYS A 140 -6.30 15.57 -22.98
N ARG A 141 -5.40 15.26 -23.92
CA ARG A 141 -5.50 15.78 -25.30
C ARG A 141 -6.78 15.35 -26.01
N ARG A 142 -7.24 14.11 -25.80
CA ARG A 142 -8.52 13.62 -26.35
C ARG A 142 -9.69 14.39 -25.75
N ILE A 143 -9.72 14.57 -24.43
CA ILE A 143 -10.78 15.31 -23.73
C ILE A 143 -10.82 16.76 -24.21
N ILE A 144 -9.69 17.46 -24.25
CA ILE A 144 -9.62 18.85 -24.74
C ILE A 144 -10.09 18.94 -26.19
N SER A 145 -9.70 17.99 -27.05
CA SER A 145 -10.14 17.99 -28.45
C SER A 145 -11.66 17.79 -28.58
N GLN A 146 -12.24 16.89 -27.78
CA GLN A 146 -13.69 16.68 -27.76
C GLN A 146 -14.42 17.90 -27.21
N THR A 147 -13.94 18.47 -26.12
CA THR A 147 -14.46 19.69 -25.51
C THR A 147 -14.45 20.88 -26.47
N MET A 148 -13.35 21.08 -27.20
CA MET A 148 -13.23 22.16 -28.19
C MET A 148 -14.19 21.95 -29.36
N LYS A 149 -14.44 20.69 -29.75
CA LYS A 149 -15.43 20.34 -30.77
C LYS A 149 -16.84 20.64 -30.28
N ASP A 150 -17.18 20.21 -29.07
CA ASP A 150 -18.51 20.44 -28.48
C ASP A 150 -18.80 21.93 -28.27
N ALA A 151 -17.80 22.72 -27.86
CA ALA A 151 -17.93 24.18 -27.74
C ALA A 151 -18.13 24.86 -29.12
N LYS A 152 -17.46 24.37 -30.15
CA LYS A 152 -17.65 24.84 -31.53
C LYS A 152 -19.05 24.52 -32.06
N ASP A 153 -19.53 23.30 -31.80
CA ASP A 153 -20.87 22.85 -32.19
C ASP A 153 -21.98 23.63 -31.45
N LYS A 154 -21.65 24.22 -30.29
CA LYS A 154 -22.52 25.12 -29.51
C LYS A 154 -22.41 26.61 -29.89
N ASN A 155 -21.72 26.96 -30.99
CA ASN A 155 -21.54 28.33 -31.49
C ASN A 155 -20.85 29.31 -30.51
N VAL A 156 -19.92 28.82 -29.68
CA VAL A 156 -19.07 29.69 -28.85
C VAL A 156 -18.26 30.65 -29.72
N CYS A 157 -18.15 31.92 -29.33
CA CYS A 157 -17.49 32.93 -30.15
C CYS A 157 -15.99 32.66 -30.30
N PRO A 158 -15.35 33.02 -31.44
CA PRO A 158 -13.93 32.72 -31.68
C PRO A 158 -12.95 33.26 -30.62
N SER A 159 -13.25 34.40 -30.00
CA SER A 159 -12.47 34.98 -28.89
C SER A 159 -12.57 34.17 -27.60
N GLU A 160 -13.74 33.59 -27.35
CA GLU A 160 -14.01 32.73 -26.18
C GLU A 160 -13.43 31.33 -26.40
N MET A 161 -13.46 30.82 -27.64
CA MET A 161 -12.77 29.58 -28.00
C MET A 161 -11.27 29.65 -27.74
N LYS A 162 -10.63 30.80 -28.01
CA LYS A 162 -9.21 31.01 -27.72
C LYS A 162 -8.94 30.97 -26.21
N SER A 163 -9.76 31.67 -25.42
CA SER A 163 -9.65 31.73 -23.96
C SER A 163 -9.88 30.35 -23.32
N LEU A 164 -10.88 29.61 -23.82
CA LEU A 164 -11.17 28.24 -23.42
C LEU A 164 -9.99 27.29 -23.69
N ALA A 165 -9.37 27.39 -24.87
CA ALA A 165 -8.20 26.58 -25.21
C ALA A 165 -7.01 26.88 -24.29
N GLU A 166 -6.80 28.14 -23.93
CA GLU A 166 -5.74 28.56 -23.00
C GLU A 166 -5.98 28.01 -21.59
N GLU A 167 -7.21 28.10 -21.07
CA GLU A 167 -7.59 27.55 -19.76
C GLU A 167 -7.45 26.02 -19.71
N LEU A 168 -7.90 25.31 -20.75
CA LEU A 168 -7.81 23.85 -20.81
C LEU A 168 -6.37 23.35 -20.89
N ASN A 169 -5.51 24.06 -21.62
CA ASN A 169 -4.09 23.72 -21.68
C ASN A 169 -3.37 24.02 -20.37
N LYS A 170 -3.75 25.10 -19.67
CA LYS A 170 -3.22 25.41 -18.33
C LYS A 170 -3.61 24.35 -17.31
N LEU A 171 -4.89 23.95 -17.28
CA LEU A 171 -5.38 22.88 -16.40
C LEU A 171 -4.66 21.56 -16.67
N LYS A 172 -4.43 21.22 -17.94
CA LYS A 172 -3.64 20.04 -18.31
C LYS A 172 -2.20 20.11 -17.78
N ALA A 173 -1.55 21.26 -17.91
CA ALA A 173 -0.18 21.44 -17.46
C ALA A 173 -0.06 21.25 -15.94
N GLU A 174 -0.96 21.86 -15.16
CA GLU A 174 -1.03 21.72 -13.71
C GLU A 174 -1.28 20.26 -13.29
N PHE A 175 -2.24 19.60 -13.93
CA PHE A 175 -2.58 18.20 -13.67
C PHE A 175 -1.41 17.23 -13.94
N LEU A 176 -0.67 17.43 -15.04
CA LEU A 176 0.49 16.60 -15.37
C LEU A 176 1.67 16.84 -14.42
N GLU A 177 1.86 18.07 -13.95
CA GLU A 177 2.87 18.39 -12.94
C GLU A 177 2.53 17.75 -11.58
N ASP A 178 1.27 17.79 -11.15
CA ASP A 178 0.84 17.13 -9.91
C ASP A 178 1.00 15.60 -9.97
N LEU A 179 0.81 15.00 -11.15
CA LEU A 179 1.08 13.58 -11.40
C LEU A 179 2.57 13.25 -11.36
N ARG A 180 3.44 14.11 -11.91
CA ARG A 180 4.89 13.94 -11.87
C ARG A 180 5.46 14.03 -10.46
N GLN A 181 4.88 14.87 -9.61
CA GLN A 181 5.31 15.08 -8.23
C GLN A 181 4.71 14.07 -7.24
N GLY A 182 3.80 13.20 -7.67
CA GLY A 182 3.15 12.19 -6.81
C GLY A 182 2.20 12.79 -5.75
N ASN A 183 1.85 14.08 -5.87
CA ASN A 183 1.07 14.82 -4.87
C ASN A 183 -0.41 14.35 -4.79
N ASN A 184 -0.90 13.62 -5.80
CA ASN A 184 -2.28 13.12 -5.86
C ASN A 184 -2.56 11.87 -5.00
N LEU A 185 -1.55 11.21 -4.44
CA LEU A 185 -1.77 10.07 -3.52
C LEU A 185 -2.31 10.46 -2.14
N LYS A 186 -2.43 11.76 -1.82
CA LYS A 186 -2.92 12.25 -0.52
C LYS A 186 -4.41 12.57 -0.48
N LYS A 187 -5.14 12.43 -1.60
CA LYS A 187 -6.59 12.70 -1.65
C LYS A 187 -7.34 11.58 -2.37
N GLN A 188 -7.36 10.38 -1.78
CA GLN A 188 -8.52 9.49 -1.67
C GLN A 188 -8.04 8.09 -1.27
N ASN A 189 -8.29 7.74 -0.01
CA ASN A 189 -8.33 6.35 0.43
C ASN A 189 -9.55 5.69 -0.21
N GLN A 190 -9.39 5.05 -1.36
CA GLN A 190 -10.28 3.94 -1.75
C GLN A 190 -9.65 3.09 -2.84
N TYR A 191 -9.83 1.79 -2.65
CA TYR A 191 -9.38 0.67 -3.46
C TYR A 191 -9.99 0.73 -4.87
N PHE A 192 -9.39 1.49 -5.79
CA PHE A 192 -9.72 1.51 -7.21
C PHE A 192 -8.46 1.75 -8.04
N ASP A 193 -8.46 1.21 -9.25
CA ASP A 193 -7.41 1.42 -10.26
C ASP A 193 -7.02 2.92 -10.34
N PRO A 194 -5.77 3.29 -9.98
CA PRO A 194 -5.35 4.70 -9.89
C PRO A 194 -5.57 5.47 -11.18
N ALA A 195 -5.42 4.80 -12.34
CA ALA A 195 -5.59 5.45 -13.63
C ALA A 195 -7.04 5.92 -13.84
N THR A 196 -8.01 5.12 -13.41
CA THR A 196 -9.44 5.34 -13.69
C THR A 196 -10.06 6.42 -12.79
N SER A 197 -9.62 6.48 -11.53
CA SER A 197 -10.04 7.52 -10.56
C SER A 197 -9.43 8.90 -10.88
N ILE A 198 -8.21 8.93 -11.39
CA ILE A 198 -7.51 10.18 -11.74
C ILE A 198 -8.08 10.81 -13.02
N ILE A 199 -8.47 10.00 -14.01
CA ILE A 199 -9.07 10.48 -15.26
C ILE A 199 -10.45 11.10 -15.04
N SER A 200 -11.26 10.57 -14.12
CA SER A 200 -12.60 11.11 -13.84
C SER A 200 -12.56 12.49 -13.18
N SER A 201 -11.54 12.78 -12.35
CA SER A 201 -11.32 14.10 -11.76
C SER A 201 -11.04 15.17 -12.82
N PHE A 202 -10.16 14.86 -13.78
CA PHE A 202 -9.85 15.78 -14.88
C PHE A 202 -11.06 16.02 -15.79
N GLN A 203 -11.85 14.99 -16.08
CA GLN A 203 -13.09 15.13 -16.88
C GLN A 203 -14.12 16.04 -16.20
N HIS A 204 -14.29 15.91 -14.88
CA HIS A 204 -15.21 16.75 -14.11
C HIS A 204 -14.76 18.22 -14.12
N GLU A 205 -13.47 18.47 -13.91
CA GLU A 205 -12.93 19.83 -13.88
C GLU A 205 -12.93 20.50 -15.26
N ALA A 206 -12.61 19.75 -16.32
CA ALA A 206 -12.74 20.21 -17.71
C ALA A 206 -14.19 20.59 -18.05
N THR A 207 -15.17 19.79 -17.59
CA THR A 207 -16.60 20.08 -17.79
C THR A 207 -17.04 21.36 -17.07
N ASN A 208 -16.52 21.61 -15.86
CA ASN A 208 -16.79 22.84 -15.11
C ASN A 208 -16.21 24.09 -15.78
N VAL A 209 -15.03 23.98 -16.40
CA VAL A 209 -14.45 25.08 -17.20
C VAL A 209 -15.36 25.40 -18.38
N VAL A 210 -15.82 24.38 -19.10
CA VAL A 210 -16.68 24.53 -20.29
C VAL A 210 -18.02 25.17 -19.96
N ASN A 211 -18.64 24.81 -18.84
CA ASN A 211 -19.90 25.40 -18.38
C ASN A 211 -19.80 26.89 -18.02
N LYS A 212 -18.60 27.48 -17.94
CA LYS A 212 -18.44 28.94 -17.78
C LYS A 212 -18.61 29.70 -19.10
N TYR A 213 -18.49 29.01 -20.23
CA TYR A 213 -18.46 29.57 -21.58
C TYR A 213 -19.68 29.16 -22.43
N ILE A 214 -20.60 28.36 -21.86
CA ILE A 214 -21.90 27.97 -22.42
C ILE A 214 -22.97 28.64 -21.57
#